data_AF-A0A4P7SL39-F1
#
_entry.id   AF-A0A4P7SL39-F1
#
_cell.length_a   1.000
_cell.length_b   1.000
_cell.length_c   1.000
_cell.angle_alpha   90.00
_cell.angle_beta   90.00
_cell.angle_gamma   90.00
#
_symmetry.space_group_name_H-M   'P 1'
#
loop_
_entity.id
_entity.type
_entity.pdbx_description
1 polymer ?
#
loop_
_entity_poly.entity_id
_entity_poly.type
_entity_poly.pdbx_seq_one_letter_code
_entity_poly.pdbx_strand_id
1 'polypeptide(L)'
;MRVRGRVRAWAAAAVGVVVLASGCAQQQVERPVVVVRAPVAVAKAATPEPPTPAPADLAALPTIDPVTVVPGLPGADGLEQRRSDDAAFGTWQTATVVRDTAGYDAVGGRAVGTVPAMTLDVPTVLPVVDQRGGWLRVLVASRGALPSQDVTQVNGRTAWIRAEDTVTSGTSWRLHLDLAARTLTVEDGTTTQTVPVIAVGAPGSPTPTAPQFVVGTFWDQPGTATPRVVLLSSQSETLDAYDTRTGTSATAIHTTPYARTGAISNGCVRVGDDVLDLLWHKVPAGTMLTVA
;
A
#
# COMPACT_ATOMS: atom_id res chain seq x y z
N MET A 1 -8.51 -77.56 -15.48
CA MET A 1 -8.03 -78.97 -15.63
C MET A 1 -6.52 -78.96 -15.42
N ARG A 2 -5.96 -79.50 -14.31
CA ARG A 2 -5.60 -80.94 -14.13
C ARG A 2 -4.89 -81.43 -15.42
N VAL A 3 -3.61 -81.76 -15.47
CA VAL A 3 -2.89 -82.85 -14.77
C VAL A 3 -1.41 -82.79 -15.23
N ARG A 4 -0.44 -82.84 -14.31
CA ARG A 4 0.66 -83.84 -14.18
C ARG A 4 1.11 -84.46 -15.53
N GLY A 5 2.38 -84.44 -15.90
CA GLY A 5 3.52 -84.94 -15.16
C GLY A 5 4.31 -85.94 -16.02
N ARG A 6 5.29 -86.61 -15.39
CA ARG A 6 6.19 -87.68 -15.88
C ARG A 6 7.51 -87.14 -16.45
N VAL A 7 8.60 -87.12 -15.67
CA VAL A 7 9.36 -88.22 -15.04
C VAL A 7 9.92 -89.20 -16.05
N ARG A 8 11.25 -89.26 -16.12
CA ARG A 8 12.16 -90.42 -16.26
C ARG A 8 13.42 -89.97 -17.03
N ALA A 9 14.62 -90.53 -16.87
CA ALA A 9 15.32 -91.21 -15.80
C ALA A 9 16.65 -91.69 -16.43
N TRP A 10 17.78 -91.29 -15.85
CA TRP A 10 19.01 -92.08 -15.65
C TRP A 10 19.83 -92.62 -16.84
N ALA A 11 21.11 -92.22 -16.89
CA ALA A 11 22.33 -93.07 -16.85
C ALA A 11 23.56 -92.18 -17.17
N ALA A 12 24.44 -91.86 -16.22
CA ALA A 12 25.54 -92.66 -15.66
C ALA A 12 26.66 -92.99 -16.67
N ALA A 13 27.75 -92.23 -16.63
CA ALA A 13 29.10 -92.71 -16.89
C ALA A 13 30.13 -91.77 -16.22
N ALA A 14 30.93 -92.35 -15.33
CA ALA A 14 31.88 -91.69 -14.46
C ALA A 14 33.23 -91.45 -15.16
N VAL A 15 33.90 -90.34 -14.83
CA VAL A 15 35.36 -90.28 -14.79
C VAL A 15 35.77 -89.53 -13.52
N GLY A 16 36.55 -90.23 -12.70
CA GLY A 16 37.03 -89.77 -11.42
C GLY A 16 38.19 -88.77 -11.54
N VAL A 17 38.05 -87.74 -10.71
CA VAL A 17 39.02 -87.26 -9.71
C VAL A 17 40.38 -86.75 -10.20
N VAL A 18 40.56 -85.42 -10.05
CA VAL A 18 41.77 -84.88 -9.43
C VAL A 18 41.31 -83.98 -8.27
N VAL A 19 41.71 -84.38 -7.06
CA VAL A 19 41.51 -83.61 -5.83
C VAL A 19 42.46 -82.42 -5.86
N LEU A 20 41.93 -81.21 -5.99
CA LEU A 20 42.64 -79.99 -5.64
C LEU A 20 42.07 -79.48 -4.32
N ALA A 21 42.92 -79.50 -3.30
CA ALA A 21 42.65 -78.98 -1.98
C ALA A 21 42.40 -77.46 -2.07
N SER A 22 41.13 -77.06 -2.02
CA SER A 22 40.74 -75.67 -1.80
C SER A 22 40.17 -75.56 -0.39
N GLY A 23 41.00 -75.03 0.51
CA GLY A 23 40.59 -74.69 1.87
C GLY A 23 39.38 -73.76 1.86
N CYS A 24 38.50 -73.95 2.84
CA CYS A 24 37.37 -73.07 3.10
C CYS A 24 37.88 -71.67 3.47
N ALA A 25 38.04 -70.79 2.50
CA ALA A 25 38.14 -69.36 2.74
C ALA A 25 36.71 -68.82 2.80
N GLN A 26 36.18 -68.62 4.01
CA GLN A 26 35.00 -67.81 4.25
C GLN A 26 35.25 -66.43 3.64
N GLN A 27 34.64 -66.18 2.49
CA GLN A 27 34.71 -64.90 1.82
C GLN A 27 33.90 -63.90 2.66
N GLN A 28 34.59 -63.19 3.55
CA GLN A 28 34.03 -62.02 4.22
C GLN A 28 33.66 -61.02 3.14
N VAL A 29 32.37 -60.86 2.90
CA VAL A 29 31.84 -59.74 2.13
C VAL A 29 32.09 -58.49 2.98
N GLU A 30 33.16 -57.76 2.68
CA GLU A 30 33.37 -56.42 3.21
C GLU A 30 32.18 -55.56 2.75
N ARG A 31 31.31 -55.24 3.70
CA ARG A 31 30.28 -54.23 3.48
C ARG A 31 31.01 -52.89 3.40
N PRO A 32 30.83 -52.09 2.32
CA PRO A 32 31.49 -50.80 2.23
C PRO A 32 31.07 -49.95 3.44
N VAL A 33 32.05 -49.41 4.14
CA VAL A 33 31.82 -48.50 5.27
C VAL A 33 31.18 -47.24 4.71
N VAL A 34 29.90 -47.01 5.01
CA VAL A 34 29.22 -45.75 4.71
C VAL A 34 29.70 -44.73 5.73
N VAL A 35 30.64 -43.88 5.31
CA VAL A 35 31.09 -42.74 6.12
C VAL A 35 30.01 -41.66 6.07
N VAL A 36 29.15 -41.62 7.09
CA VAL A 36 28.23 -40.49 7.30
C VAL A 36 29.07 -39.31 7.78
N ARG A 37 29.38 -38.37 6.88
CA ARG A 37 30.03 -37.12 7.28
C ARG A 37 29.07 -36.33 8.17
N ALA A 38 29.57 -35.79 9.27
CA ALA A 38 28.79 -34.95 10.17
C ALA A 38 28.12 -33.80 9.39
N PRO A 39 26.87 -33.41 9.74
CA PRO A 39 26.21 -32.29 9.09
C PRO A 39 27.05 -31.03 9.27
N VAL A 40 27.44 -30.42 8.15
CA VAL A 40 28.11 -29.13 8.16
C VAL A 40 27.05 -28.08 8.49
N ALA A 41 27.14 -27.51 9.69
CA ALA A 41 26.34 -26.34 10.05
C ALA A 41 26.83 -25.14 9.22
N VAL A 42 26.13 -24.85 8.13
CA VAL A 42 26.37 -23.63 7.36
C VAL A 42 25.63 -22.50 8.09
N ALA A 43 26.37 -21.70 8.87
CA ALA A 43 25.85 -20.43 9.35
C ALA A 43 25.72 -19.50 8.15
N LYS A 44 24.49 -19.22 7.72
CA LYS A 44 24.23 -18.20 6.70
C LYS A 44 24.55 -16.86 7.33
N ALA A 45 25.72 -16.30 6.98
CA ALA A 45 26.05 -14.94 7.38
C ALA A 45 24.93 -14.01 6.89
N ALA A 46 24.45 -13.13 7.77
CA ALA A 46 23.50 -12.11 7.38
C ALA A 46 24.13 -11.28 6.25
N THR A 47 23.37 -11.04 5.17
CA THR A 47 23.79 -10.11 4.13
C THR A 47 24.11 -8.77 4.80
N PRO A 48 25.30 -8.19 4.59
CA PRO A 48 25.60 -6.86 5.10
C PRO A 48 24.50 -5.89 4.68
N GLU A 49 24.02 -5.08 5.63
CA GLU A 49 23.04 -4.04 5.32
C GLU A 49 23.63 -3.12 4.24
N PRO A 50 22.90 -2.82 3.15
CA PRO A 50 23.38 -1.89 2.14
C PRO A 50 23.82 -0.58 2.80
N PRO A 51 24.90 0.06 2.33
CA PRO A 51 25.33 1.34 2.87
C PRO A 51 24.18 2.35 2.78
N THR A 52 23.93 3.06 3.88
CA THR A 52 22.95 4.15 3.92
C THR A 52 23.28 5.16 2.82
N PRO A 53 22.35 5.46 1.89
CA PRO A 53 22.56 6.50 0.90
C PRO A 53 22.92 7.83 1.58
N ALA A 54 23.75 8.64 0.93
CA ALA A 54 23.98 10.01 1.40
C ALA A 54 22.63 10.74 1.53
N PRO A 55 22.46 11.64 2.53
CA PRO A 55 21.24 12.40 2.67
C PRO A 55 20.89 13.12 1.37
N ALA A 56 19.65 12.98 0.92
CA ALA A 56 19.18 13.68 -0.28
C ALA A 56 19.18 15.20 -0.04
N ASP A 57 19.58 15.96 -1.06
CA ASP A 57 19.42 17.41 -1.06
C ASP A 57 17.96 17.76 -1.30
N LEU A 58 17.23 18.07 -0.22
CA LEU A 58 15.79 18.37 -0.27
C LEU A 58 15.47 19.60 -1.12
N ALA A 59 16.40 20.55 -1.25
CA ALA A 59 16.20 21.76 -2.03
C ALA A 59 16.22 21.50 -3.55
N ALA A 60 16.81 20.38 -3.97
CA ALA A 60 16.84 19.96 -5.36
C ALA A 60 15.63 19.09 -5.76
N LEU A 61 14.78 18.72 -4.80
CA LEU A 61 13.63 17.85 -5.01
C LEU A 61 12.33 18.67 -5.12
N PRO A 62 11.37 18.25 -5.97
CA PRO A 62 10.04 18.84 -5.95
C PRO A 62 9.33 18.52 -4.63
N THR A 63 8.52 19.45 -4.13
CA THR A 63 7.69 19.22 -2.95
C THR A 63 6.54 18.27 -3.29
N ILE A 64 6.31 17.27 -2.44
CA ILE A 64 5.17 16.37 -2.51
C ILE A 64 4.01 17.04 -1.80
N ASP A 65 3.22 17.80 -2.55
CA ASP A 65 2.05 18.51 -2.07
C ASP A 65 0.89 18.47 -3.11
N PRO A 66 -0.30 18.98 -2.74
CA PRO A 66 -1.47 18.92 -3.63
C PRO A 66 -1.37 19.78 -4.89
N VAL A 67 -0.38 20.67 -5.02
CA VAL A 67 -0.26 21.61 -6.15
C VAL A 67 0.86 21.24 -7.11
N THR A 68 1.75 20.34 -6.71
CA THR A 68 2.91 19.92 -7.48
C THR A 68 2.69 18.56 -8.15
N VAL A 69 3.17 18.43 -9.39
CA VAL A 69 3.29 17.13 -10.07
C VAL A 69 4.68 16.56 -9.75
N VAL A 70 4.73 15.36 -9.18
CA VAL A 70 5.99 14.72 -8.74
C VAL A 70 6.20 13.38 -9.46
N PRO A 71 6.91 13.36 -10.60
CA PRO A 71 7.16 12.14 -11.35
C PRO A 71 7.91 11.06 -10.55
N GLY A 72 7.52 9.81 -10.75
CA GLY A 72 8.20 8.65 -10.14
C GLY A 72 7.71 8.26 -8.75
N LEU A 73 6.64 8.88 -8.23
CA LEU A 73 5.96 8.40 -7.03
C LEU A 73 5.39 6.97 -7.26
N PRO A 74 5.74 5.99 -6.42
CA PRO A 74 5.17 4.65 -6.53
C PRO A 74 3.67 4.64 -6.22
N GLY A 75 2.89 3.75 -6.84
CA GLY A 75 1.49 3.53 -6.49
C GLY A 75 1.34 2.80 -5.15
N ALA A 76 0.12 2.58 -4.65
CA ALA A 76 -0.10 1.80 -3.42
C ALA A 76 -0.01 0.27 -3.63
N ASP A 77 0.04 -0.22 -4.88
CA ASP A 77 0.12 -1.64 -5.24
C ASP A 77 -0.96 -2.53 -4.60
N GLY A 78 -2.16 -1.96 -4.36
CA GLY A 78 -3.27 -2.65 -3.70
C GLY A 78 -3.12 -2.81 -2.17
N LEU A 79 -2.10 -2.20 -1.57
CA LEU A 79 -1.95 -2.17 -0.12
C LEU A 79 -3.04 -1.31 0.52
N GLU A 80 -3.63 -1.84 1.59
CA GLU A 80 -4.52 -1.07 2.46
C GLU A 80 -3.73 -0.34 3.55
N GLN A 81 -4.37 0.62 4.20
CA GLN A 81 -3.80 1.25 5.39
C GLN A 81 -3.53 0.19 6.46
N ARG A 82 -2.34 0.25 7.04
CA ARG A 82 -1.94 -0.60 8.16
C ARG A 82 -2.82 -0.32 9.37
N ARG A 83 -3.09 -1.38 10.14
CA ARG A 83 -3.65 -1.25 11.47
C ARG A 83 -2.57 -0.80 12.45
N SER A 84 -2.95 -0.04 13.47
CA SER A 84 -2.05 0.31 14.57
C SER A 84 -1.79 -0.93 15.43
N ASP A 85 -0.52 -1.12 15.83
CA ASP A 85 -0.13 -2.14 16.80
C ASP A 85 -0.35 -1.67 18.25
N ASP A 86 -0.56 -0.36 18.46
CA ASP A 86 -0.86 0.24 19.76
C ASP A 86 -2.27 0.85 19.75
N ALA A 87 -3.13 0.31 20.63
CA ALA A 87 -4.51 0.73 20.77
C ALA A 87 -4.66 2.19 21.22
N ALA A 88 -3.63 2.80 21.82
CA ALA A 88 -3.63 4.22 22.18
C ALA A 88 -3.74 5.14 20.95
N PHE A 89 -3.35 4.64 19.78
CA PHE A 89 -3.47 5.36 18.50
C PHE A 89 -4.73 4.99 17.71
N GLY A 90 -5.65 4.23 18.29
CA GLY A 90 -6.85 3.78 17.60
C GLY A 90 -6.58 2.61 16.64
N THR A 91 -7.42 2.46 15.62
CA THR A 91 -7.40 1.27 14.75
C THR A 91 -6.38 1.36 13.61
N TRP A 92 -6.22 2.54 13.02
CA TRP A 92 -5.49 2.73 11.76
C TRP A 92 -4.22 3.56 11.98
N GLN A 93 -3.11 3.07 11.44
CA GLN A 93 -1.80 3.70 11.62
C GLN A 93 -1.66 4.93 10.70
N THR A 94 -1.23 6.04 11.28
CA THR A 94 -0.78 7.23 10.55
C THR A 94 0.63 7.62 11.01
N ALA A 95 1.26 8.50 10.26
CA ALA A 95 2.52 9.10 10.63
C ALA A 95 2.42 10.61 10.50
N THR A 96 2.79 11.33 11.56
CA THR A 96 2.87 12.79 11.52
C THR A 96 4.32 13.18 11.23
N VAL A 97 4.55 13.89 10.14
CA VAL A 97 5.87 14.33 9.72
C VAL A 97 6.31 15.50 10.61
N VAL A 98 7.46 15.38 11.28
CA VAL A 98 7.92 16.39 12.25
C VAL A 98 9.01 17.32 11.69
N ARG A 99 9.58 16.97 10.54
CA ARG A 99 10.54 17.77 9.78
C ARG A 99 10.48 17.38 8.30
N ASP A 100 10.79 18.31 7.41
CA ASP A 100 10.88 18.00 5.99
C ASP A 100 11.84 16.83 5.76
N THR A 101 11.41 15.87 4.94
CA THR A 101 12.15 14.63 4.67
C THR A 101 12.02 14.23 3.21
N ALA A 102 12.98 13.43 2.74
CA ALA A 102 12.91 12.88 1.39
C ALA A 102 11.88 11.74 1.33
N GLY A 103 11.03 11.78 0.31
CA GLY A 103 10.23 10.66 -0.14
C GLY A 103 10.98 9.86 -1.21
N TYR A 104 11.00 8.54 -1.08
CA TYR A 104 11.75 7.63 -1.94
C TYR A 104 10.82 6.68 -2.71
N ASP A 105 11.26 6.23 -3.89
CA ASP A 105 10.52 5.26 -4.70
C ASP A 105 10.56 3.82 -4.15
N ALA A 106 11.57 3.50 -3.35
CA ALA A 106 11.72 2.24 -2.62
C ALA A 106 12.51 2.45 -1.32
N VAL A 107 12.53 1.43 -0.45
CA VAL A 107 13.45 1.38 0.70
C VAL A 107 14.90 1.46 0.21
N GLY A 108 15.62 2.51 0.63
CA GLY A 108 16.98 2.79 0.16
C GLY A 108 17.07 3.12 -1.34
N GLY A 109 15.94 3.42 -1.98
CA GLY A 109 15.84 3.76 -3.40
C GLY A 109 16.23 5.20 -3.70
N ARG A 110 15.72 5.73 -4.80
CA ARG A 110 15.98 7.10 -5.23
C ARG A 110 14.98 8.04 -4.57
N ALA A 111 15.47 9.18 -4.08
CA ALA A 111 14.61 10.26 -3.62
C ALA A 111 13.87 10.88 -4.82
N VAL A 112 12.55 11.00 -4.71
CA VAL A 112 11.66 11.48 -5.77
C VAL A 112 11.04 12.84 -5.47
N GLY A 113 10.95 13.20 -4.19
CA GLY A 113 10.38 14.47 -3.75
C GLY A 113 10.61 14.74 -2.27
N THR A 114 10.32 15.96 -1.83
CA THR A 114 10.35 16.35 -0.40
C THR A 114 8.95 16.20 0.18
N VAL A 115 8.79 15.39 1.22
CA VAL A 115 7.58 15.33 2.05
C VAL A 115 7.70 16.39 3.14
N PRO A 116 6.89 17.46 3.11
CA PRO A 116 7.03 18.56 4.06
C PRO A 116 6.39 18.22 5.42
N ALA A 117 6.91 18.81 6.49
CA ALA A 117 6.28 18.72 7.81
C ALA A 117 4.91 19.41 7.87
N MET A 118 4.72 20.43 7.02
CA MET A 118 3.47 21.18 6.88
C MET A 118 3.01 21.14 5.42
N THR A 119 1.76 20.72 5.19
CA THR A 119 1.12 20.77 3.88
C THR A 119 0.01 21.81 3.93
N LEU A 120 0.08 22.86 3.11
CA LEU A 120 -0.91 23.95 3.11
C LEU A 120 -1.18 24.52 4.52
N ASP A 121 -0.10 24.82 5.24
CA ASP A 121 -0.11 25.40 6.59
C ASP A 121 -0.74 24.52 7.70
N VAL A 122 -1.00 23.24 7.43
CA VAL A 122 -1.42 22.25 8.45
C VAL A 122 -0.38 21.13 8.61
N PRO A 123 -0.25 20.51 9.79
CA PRO A 123 0.67 19.37 9.97
C PRO A 123 0.39 18.24 8.98
N THR A 124 1.45 17.73 8.35
CA THR A 124 1.34 16.61 7.41
C THR A 124 1.14 15.30 8.17
N VAL A 125 -0.07 14.75 8.10
CA VAL A 125 -0.44 13.45 8.68
C VAL A 125 -0.80 12.49 7.55
N LEU A 126 -0.05 11.39 7.42
CA LEU A 126 -0.15 10.49 6.28
C LEU A 126 -0.57 9.07 6.71
N PRO A 127 -1.52 8.42 6.00
CA PRO A 127 -1.82 7.02 6.19
C PRO A 127 -0.60 6.14 5.89
N VAL A 128 -0.26 5.22 6.80
CA VAL A 128 0.82 4.25 6.58
C VAL A 128 0.23 3.00 5.91
N VAL A 129 0.82 2.57 4.79
CA VAL A 129 0.39 1.38 4.03
C VAL A 129 1.41 0.23 4.07
N ASP A 130 2.67 0.53 4.39
CA ASP A 130 3.70 -0.50 4.64
C ASP A 130 4.75 0.01 5.63
N GLN A 131 5.46 -0.91 6.29
CA GLN A 131 6.58 -0.58 7.18
C GLN A 131 7.65 -1.67 7.09
N ARG A 132 8.90 -1.27 6.88
CA ARG A 132 10.06 -2.17 6.72
C ARG A 132 11.26 -1.59 7.43
N GLY A 133 11.63 -2.17 8.58
CA GLY A 133 12.70 -1.63 9.41
C GLY A 133 12.42 -0.17 9.79
N GLY A 134 13.40 0.72 9.58
CA GLY A 134 13.27 2.17 9.82
C GLY A 134 12.51 2.96 8.75
N TRP A 135 11.74 2.29 7.88
CA TRP A 135 11.03 2.92 6.76
C TRP A 135 9.52 2.74 6.86
N LEU A 136 8.78 3.81 6.55
CA LEU A 136 7.33 3.82 6.39
C LEU A 136 7.01 4.08 4.92
N ARG A 137 6.11 3.29 4.34
CA ARG A 137 5.45 3.62 3.07
C ARG A 137 4.15 4.32 3.41
N VAL A 138 3.99 5.55 2.95
CA VAL A 138 2.85 6.40 3.26
C VAL A 138 2.10 6.79 1.99
N LEU A 139 0.77 6.93 2.06
CA LEU A 139 0.02 7.62 1.01
C LEU A 139 0.36 9.11 1.04
N VAL A 140 0.44 9.74 -0.13
CA VAL A 140 0.79 11.17 -0.25
C VAL A 140 -0.29 11.94 -0.99
N ALA A 141 -0.48 13.21 -0.61
CA ALA A 141 -1.42 14.12 -1.26
C ALA A 141 -0.74 14.84 -2.42
N SER A 142 -0.45 14.10 -3.50
CA SER A 142 0.16 14.62 -4.72
C SER A 142 -0.13 13.67 -5.89
N ARG A 143 0.21 14.08 -7.11
CA ARG A 143 0.06 13.29 -8.33
C ARG A 143 1.40 13.11 -9.04
N GLY A 144 1.60 11.95 -9.65
CA GLY A 144 2.80 11.63 -10.43
C GLY A 144 2.79 12.17 -11.85
N ALA A 145 1.60 12.40 -12.41
CA ALA A 145 1.41 12.97 -13.74
C ALA A 145 0.06 13.70 -13.84
N LEU A 146 -0.11 14.50 -14.89
CA LEU A 146 -1.43 14.99 -15.30
C LEU A 146 -2.26 13.84 -15.92
N PRO A 147 -3.61 13.86 -15.81
CA PRO A 147 -4.49 12.95 -16.55
C PRO A 147 -4.19 12.84 -18.04
N SER A 148 -3.89 13.96 -18.71
CA SER A 148 -3.53 13.98 -20.14
C SER A 148 -2.21 13.30 -20.47
N GLN A 149 -1.36 13.09 -19.46
CA GLN A 149 -0.05 12.45 -19.60
C GLN A 149 -0.11 10.97 -19.23
N ASP A 150 -0.59 10.65 -18.03
CA ASP A 150 -0.75 9.29 -17.54
C ASP A 150 -1.77 9.24 -16.38
N VAL A 151 -3.00 8.83 -16.69
CA VAL A 151 -4.08 8.69 -15.71
C VAL A 151 -3.73 7.74 -14.56
N THR A 152 -2.88 6.72 -14.81
CA THR A 152 -2.52 5.72 -13.79
C THR A 152 -1.59 6.28 -12.72
N GLN A 153 -1.02 7.45 -12.95
CA GLN A 153 -0.11 8.15 -12.04
C GLN A 153 -0.80 9.31 -11.30
N VAL A 154 -2.10 9.52 -11.47
CA VAL A 154 -2.81 10.67 -10.87
C VAL A 154 -3.05 10.47 -9.38
N ASN A 155 -3.63 9.34 -8.96
CA ASN A 155 -4.06 9.11 -7.58
C ASN A 155 -3.45 7.85 -6.95
N GLY A 156 -3.66 7.67 -5.64
CA GLY A 156 -3.16 6.51 -4.90
C GLY A 156 -1.63 6.41 -4.91
N ARG A 157 -0.96 7.56 -4.91
CA ARG A 157 0.50 7.65 -4.87
C ARG A 157 1.01 7.47 -3.45
N THR A 158 2.21 6.91 -3.34
CA THR A 158 2.91 6.66 -2.09
C THR A 158 4.33 7.20 -2.15
N ALA A 159 4.96 7.30 -0.99
CA ALA A 159 6.39 7.49 -0.86
C ALA A 159 6.91 6.66 0.32
N TRP A 160 8.16 6.20 0.21
CA TRP A 160 8.89 5.69 1.36
C TRP A 160 9.55 6.85 2.10
N ILE A 161 9.36 6.95 3.41
CA ILE A 161 9.99 7.95 4.28
C ILE A 161 10.67 7.26 5.46
N ARG A 162 11.61 7.96 6.10
CA ARG A 162 12.29 7.47 7.29
C ARG A 162 11.37 7.62 8.50
N ALA A 163 11.21 6.55 9.28
CA ALA A 163 10.37 6.58 10.48
C ALA A 163 10.88 7.61 11.52
N GLU A 164 12.19 7.84 11.58
CA GLU A 164 12.83 8.82 12.48
C GLU A 164 12.46 10.28 12.19
N ASP A 165 11.87 10.54 11.02
CA ASP A 165 11.41 11.89 10.59
C ASP A 165 9.93 12.10 10.88
N THR A 166 9.33 11.15 11.58
CA THR A 166 7.93 11.14 11.96
C THR A 166 7.76 10.88 13.44
N VAL A 167 6.61 11.26 13.97
CA VAL A 167 6.08 10.68 15.19
C VAL A 167 4.94 9.73 14.83
N THR A 168 4.91 8.55 15.44
CA THR A 168 3.82 7.60 15.27
C THR A 168 2.51 8.22 15.74
N SER A 169 1.47 8.07 14.93
CA SER A 169 0.12 8.52 15.25
C SER A 169 -0.89 7.49 14.74
N GLY A 170 -2.18 7.75 14.95
CA GLY A 170 -3.22 6.92 14.38
C GLY A 170 -4.58 7.54 14.53
N THR A 171 -5.57 6.85 13.95
CA THR A 171 -6.96 7.25 13.99
C THR A 171 -7.86 6.02 14.04
N SER A 172 -8.98 6.12 14.74
CA SER A 172 -10.07 5.14 14.61
C SER A 172 -11.06 5.52 13.52
N TRP A 173 -10.89 6.69 12.90
CA TRP A 173 -11.81 7.20 11.90
C TRP A 173 -11.61 6.53 10.54
N ARG A 174 -12.72 6.30 9.83
CA ARG A 174 -12.73 5.89 8.44
C ARG A 174 -13.96 6.43 7.72
N LEU A 175 -13.79 6.76 6.45
CA LEU A 175 -14.85 7.22 5.58
C LEU A 175 -15.07 6.21 4.45
N HIS A 176 -16.33 5.95 4.12
CA HIS A 176 -16.73 5.07 3.04
C HIS A 176 -17.78 5.78 2.18
N LEU A 177 -17.42 6.10 0.94
CA LEU A 177 -18.33 6.69 -0.04
C LEU A 177 -18.85 5.58 -0.96
N ASP A 178 -20.18 5.46 -1.02
CA ASP A 178 -20.85 4.64 -2.02
C ASP A 178 -21.41 5.57 -3.11
N LEU A 179 -20.84 5.47 -4.32
CA LEU A 179 -21.22 6.32 -5.45
C LEU A 179 -22.60 5.98 -6.02
N ALA A 180 -22.98 4.70 -5.97
CA ALA A 180 -24.25 4.22 -6.51
C ALA A 180 -25.41 4.63 -5.60
N ALA A 181 -25.28 4.37 -4.30
CA ALA A 181 -26.23 4.74 -3.26
C ALA A 181 -26.19 6.25 -2.96
N ARG A 182 -25.10 6.95 -3.30
CA ARG A 182 -24.84 8.34 -2.93
C ARG A 182 -24.95 8.53 -1.43
N THR A 183 -24.14 7.78 -0.70
CA THR A 183 -24.05 7.87 0.75
C THR A 183 -22.59 7.93 1.20
N LEU A 184 -22.34 8.71 2.25
CA LEU A 184 -21.08 8.72 2.99
C LEU A 184 -21.31 8.06 4.34
N THR A 185 -20.60 6.97 4.60
CA THR A 185 -20.55 6.35 5.93
C THR A 185 -19.31 6.86 6.65
N VAL A 186 -19.53 7.37 7.86
CA VAL A 186 -18.52 7.89 8.77
C VAL A 186 -18.42 6.95 9.95
N GLU A 187 -17.23 6.39 10.17
CA GLU A 187 -16.90 5.57 11.32
C GLU A 187 -15.90 6.31 12.18
N ASP A 188 -16.09 6.34 13.50
CA ASP A 188 -15.15 6.94 14.47
C ASP A 188 -14.46 5.89 15.37
N GLY A 189 -14.73 4.60 15.11
CA GLY A 189 -14.29 3.44 15.89
C GLY A 189 -15.25 3.00 16.98
N THR A 190 -16.24 3.81 17.32
CA THR A 190 -17.28 3.51 18.32
C THR A 190 -18.68 3.60 17.76
N THR A 191 -18.89 4.53 16.83
CA THR A 191 -20.14 4.78 16.14
C THR A 191 -19.95 4.73 14.63
N THR A 192 -21.04 4.38 13.94
CA THR A 192 -21.14 4.39 12.48
C THR A 192 -22.36 5.20 12.12
N GLN A 193 -22.17 6.21 11.27
CA GLN A 193 -23.25 7.06 10.76
C GLN A 193 -23.19 7.10 9.24
N THR A 194 -24.30 6.74 8.58
CA THR A 194 -24.45 6.87 7.13
C THR A 194 -25.31 8.08 6.82
N VAL A 195 -24.80 8.98 6.00
CA VAL A 195 -25.46 10.23 5.58
C VAL A 195 -25.60 10.29 4.06
N PRO A 196 -26.66 10.92 3.53
CA PRO A 196 -26.79 11.11 2.09
C PRO A 196 -25.75 12.11 1.57
N VAL A 197 -25.29 11.91 0.32
CA VAL A 197 -24.53 12.91 -0.42
C VAL A 197 -25.41 13.54 -1.50
N ILE A 198 -25.24 14.85 -1.68
CA ILE A 198 -26.01 15.65 -2.65
C ILE A 198 -25.54 15.33 -4.07
N ALA A 199 -24.22 15.30 -4.28
CA ALA A 199 -23.67 15.02 -5.60
C ALA A 199 -22.31 14.32 -5.54
N VAL A 200 -22.00 13.62 -6.62
CA VAL A 200 -20.71 12.98 -6.91
C VAL A 200 -20.27 13.36 -8.33
N GLY A 201 -19.09 12.90 -8.74
CA GLY A 201 -18.54 13.15 -10.08
C GLY A 201 -19.46 12.69 -11.20
N ALA A 202 -19.52 13.46 -12.28
CA ALA A 202 -20.25 13.11 -13.50
C ALA A 202 -19.50 12.02 -14.29
N PRO A 203 -20.14 11.33 -15.25
CA PRO A 203 -19.45 10.32 -16.06
C PRO A 203 -18.20 10.83 -16.80
N GLY A 204 -18.16 12.11 -17.19
CA GLY A 204 -16.98 12.73 -17.84
C GLY A 204 -15.91 13.24 -16.86
N SER A 205 -16.24 13.28 -15.57
CA SER A 205 -15.37 13.76 -14.49
C SER A 205 -15.70 13.01 -13.19
N PRO A 206 -15.48 11.68 -13.19
CA PRO A 206 -15.91 10.82 -12.09
C PRO A 206 -15.17 11.15 -10.80
N THR A 207 -15.80 10.82 -9.67
CA THR A 207 -15.10 10.84 -8.38
C THR A 207 -14.03 9.74 -8.40
N PRO A 208 -12.76 10.04 -8.11
CA PRO A 208 -11.69 9.04 -8.11
C PRO A 208 -11.99 7.92 -7.12
N THR A 209 -11.74 6.68 -7.54
CA THR A 209 -11.95 5.48 -6.71
C THR A 209 -10.68 4.99 -6.02
N ALA A 210 -9.52 5.54 -6.41
CA ALA A 210 -8.25 5.25 -5.76
C ALA A 210 -8.29 5.61 -4.26
N PRO A 211 -7.51 4.89 -3.42
CA PRO A 211 -7.38 5.21 -2.00
C PRO A 211 -6.96 6.67 -1.81
N GLN A 212 -7.71 7.39 -0.98
CA GLN A 212 -7.51 8.81 -0.71
C GLN A 212 -7.77 9.11 0.75
N PHE A 213 -7.31 10.25 1.24
CA PHE A 213 -7.44 10.62 2.64
C PHE A 213 -7.72 12.11 2.82
N VAL A 214 -8.21 12.48 4.01
CA VAL A 214 -8.40 13.87 4.41
C VAL A 214 -7.05 14.51 4.67
N VAL A 215 -6.70 15.57 3.92
CA VAL A 215 -5.41 16.26 4.07
C VAL A 215 -5.35 17.05 5.39
N GLY A 216 -6.50 17.49 5.91
CA GLY A 216 -6.60 18.31 7.12
C GLY A 216 -6.71 19.81 6.84
N THR A 217 -6.63 20.22 5.57
CA THR A 217 -6.89 21.60 5.15
C THR A 217 -8.37 21.83 4.95
N PHE A 218 -8.89 22.87 5.60
CA PHE A 218 -10.28 23.28 5.58
C PHE A 218 -10.35 24.77 5.22
N TRP A 219 -11.28 25.17 4.35
CA TRP A 219 -11.49 26.59 4.06
C TRP A 219 -12.96 26.95 3.97
N ASP A 220 -13.25 28.17 4.43
CA ASP A 220 -14.54 28.82 4.32
C ASP A 220 -14.45 29.98 3.33
N GLN A 221 -15.29 29.95 2.31
CA GLN A 221 -15.44 30.96 1.27
C GLN A 221 -16.93 31.17 0.97
N PRO A 222 -17.69 31.78 1.89
CA PRO A 222 -19.12 31.99 1.73
C PRO A 222 -19.46 32.72 0.42
N GLY A 223 -20.57 32.34 -0.21
CA GLY A 223 -21.03 32.95 -1.47
C GLY A 223 -20.37 32.39 -2.74
N THR A 224 -19.45 31.43 -2.62
CA THR A 224 -18.87 30.72 -3.77
C THR A 224 -19.61 29.42 -4.10
N ALA A 225 -19.21 28.73 -5.18
CA ALA A 225 -19.71 27.41 -5.52
C ALA A 225 -19.27 26.30 -4.54
N THR A 226 -18.27 26.58 -3.72
CA THR A 226 -17.65 25.68 -2.73
C THR A 226 -17.51 26.41 -1.39
N PRO A 227 -18.63 26.75 -0.70
CA PRO A 227 -18.58 27.61 0.48
C PRO A 227 -17.70 27.06 1.58
N ARG A 228 -17.79 25.76 1.88
CA ARG A 228 -16.99 25.13 2.92
C ARG A 228 -16.42 23.83 2.40
N VAL A 229 -15.14 23.58 2.66
CA VAL A 229 -14.42 22.47 2.03
C VAL A 229 -13.55 21.67 3.00
N VAL A 230 -13.54 20.35 2.79
CA VAL A 230 -12.57 19.38 3.29
C VAL A 230 -11.73 18.88 2.12
N LEU A 231 -10.44 19.19 2.10
CA LEU A 231 -9.55 18.76 1.04
C LEU A 231 -9.26 17.26 1.12
N LEU A 232 -9.38 16.57 -0.02
CA LEU A 232 -8.95 15.19 -0.17
C LEU A 232 -7.59 15.15 -0.87
N SER A 233 -6.86 14.06 -0.66
CA SER A 233 -5.54 13.83 -1.26
C SER A 233 -5.58 13.57 -2.76
N SER A 234 -6.76 13.43 -3.36
CA SER A 234 -6.95 13.01 -4.75
C SER A 234 -7.20 14.18 -5.69
N GLN A 235 -7.01 13.93 -6.99
CA GLN A 235 -7.20 14.85 -8.10
C GLN A 235 -8.12 14.20 -9.15
N SER A 236 -8.77 15.00 -9.98
CA SER A 236 -9.58 14.47 -11.09
C SER A 236 -8.71 13.65 -12.05
N GLU A 237 -9.22 12.48 -12.46
CA GLU A 237 -8.56 11.57 -13.40
C GLU A 237 -8.86 11.89 -14.86
N THR A 238 -9.63 12.94 -15.13
CA THR A 238 -9.99 13.36 -16.50
C THR A 238 -9.72 14.85 -16.78
N LEU A 239 -9.43 15.64 -15.75
CA LEU A 239 -9.19 17.08 -15.87
C LEU A 239 -7.79 17.42 -15.37
N ASP A 240 -6.94 17.97 -16.25
CA ASP A 240 -5.59 18.40 -15.87
C ASP A 240 -5.61 19.49 -14.80
N ALA A 241 -6.45 20.50 -15.02
CA ALA A 241 -6.71 21.56 -14.07
C ALA A 241 -8.09 22.18 -14.35
N TYR A 242 -8.94 22.25 -13.33
CA TYR A 242 -10.11 23.13 -13.37
C TYR A 242 -9.87 24.41 -12.56
N ASP A 243 -8.96 24.38 -11.58
CA ASP A 243 -8.46 25.58 -10.91
C ASP A 243 -7.22 26.06 -11.66
N THR A 244 -7.41 27.06 -12.52
CA THR A 244 -6.34 27.63 -13.35
C THR A 244 -5.32 28.41 -12.53
N ARG A 245 -5.64 28.85 -11.30
CA ARG A 245 -4.72 29.60 -10.43
C ARG A 245 -3.70 28.67 -9.80
N THR A 246 -4.14 27.49 -9.35
CA THR A 246 -3.26 26.49 -8.72
C THR A 246 -2.74 25.46 -9.72
N GLY A 247 -3.35 25.36 -10.91
CA GLY A 247 -3.04 24.30 -11.88
C GLY A 247 -3.53 22.93 -11.44
N THR A 248 -4.51 22.88 -10.53
CA THR A 248 -5.00 21.63 -9.92
C THR A 248 -6.42 21.26 -10.34
N SER A 249 -6.75 20.00 -10.10
CA SER A 249 -8.09 19.45 -10.16
C SER A 249 -8.42 18.68 -8.87
N ALA A 250 -7.97 19.22 -7.73
CA ALA A 250 -7.97 18.56 -6.43
C ALA A 250 -9.38 18.30 -5.92
N THR A 251 -9.74 17.05 -5.67
CA THR A 251 -11.08 16.73 -5.20
C THR A 251 -11.26 17.02 -3.72
N ALA A 252 -12.52 17.15 -3.33
CA ALA A 252 -12.89 17.56 -1.98
C ALA A 252 -14.28 17.05 -1.60
N ILE A 253 -14.55 17.03 -0.30
CA ILE A 253 -15.91 17.00 0.24
C ILE A 253 -16.29 18.45 0.58
N HIS A 254 -17.40 18.95 0.03
CA HIS A 254 -17.77 20.35 0.23
C HIS A 254 -19.28 20.59 0.27
N THR A 255 -19.68 21.70 0.88
CA THR A 255 -21.08 22.17 0.81
C THR A 255 -21.37 22.80 -0.54
N THR A 256 -22.65 22.94 -0.90
CA THR A 256 -23.03 23.53 -2.19
C THR A 256 -24.26 24.41 -2.07
N PRO A 257 -24.29 25.59 -2.74
CA PRO A 257 -25.51 26.41 -2.79
C PRO A 257 -26.53 25.88 -3.81
N TYR A 258 -26.19 24.85 -4.59
CA TYR A 258 -27.03 24.34 -5.67
C TYR A 258 -27.95 23.23 -5.17
N ALA A 259 -29.25 23.32 -5.51
CA ALA A 259 -30.24 22.29 -5.17
C ALA A 259 -30.15 21.01 -6.01
N ARG A 260 -29.38 21.02 -7.11
CA ARG A 260 -29.28 19.86 -8.02
C ARG A 260 -28.49 18.73 -7.36
N THR A 261 -29.00 17.51 -7.48
CA THR A 261 -28.40 16.29 -6.95
C THR A 261 -27.95 15.34 -8.06
N GLY A 262 -27.09 14.36 -7.74
CA GLY A 262 -26.69 13.27 -8.64
C GLY A 262 -25.22 13.29 -9.06
N ALA A 263 -24.91 12.56 -10.14
CA ALA A 263 -23.57 12.49 -10.73
C ALA A 263 -23.32 13.70 -11.64
N ILE A 264 -22.94 14.84 -11.05
CA ILE A 264 -22.93 16.15 -11.73
C ILE A 264 -21.72 17.04 -11.38
N SER A 265 -20.82 16.60 -10.50
CA SER A 265 -19.64 17.38 -10.11
C SER A 265 -18.43 17.07 -11.01
N ASN A 266 -17.33 17.81 -10.82
CA ASN A 266 -16.03 17.54 -11.46
C ASN A 266 -15.18 16.49 -10.70
N GLY A 267 -15.81 15.66 -9.89
CA GLY A 267 -15.17 14.62 -9.07
C GLY A 267 -15.35 14.85 -7.57
N CYS A 268 -15.60 16.08 -7.13
CA CYS A 268 -15.87 16.40 -5.73
C CYS A 268 -17.17 15.77 -5.21
N VAL A 269 -17.22 15.50 -3.92
CA VAL A 269 -18.42 15.05 -3.21
C VAL A 269 -19.12 16.25 -2.60
N ARG A 270 -20.41 16.44 -2.88
CA ARG A 270 -21.20 17.52 -2.31
C ARG A 270 -22.07 16.99 -1.17
N VAL A 271 -22.06 17.66 -0.03
CA VAL A 271 -22.80 17.27 1.17
C VAL A 271 -23.56 18.46 1.78
N GLY A 272 -24.45 18.17 2.73
CA GLY A 272 -25.11 19.19 3.55
C GLY A 272 -24.18 19.82 4.58
N ASP A 273 -24.59 20.95 5.15
CA ASP A 273 -23.80 21.67 6.16
C ASP A 273 -23.57 20.84 7.43
N ASP A 274 -24.56 20.04 7.84
CA ASP A 274 -24.50 19.15 8.99
C ASP A 274 -23.43 18.06 8.84
N VAL A 275 -23.33 17.47 7.65
CA VAL A 275 -22.30 16.49 7.32
C VAL A 275 -20.93 17.16 7.32
N LEU A 276 -20.82 18.36 6.73
CA LEU A 276 -19.54 19.04 6.67
C LEU A 276 -19.09 19.55 8.06
N ASP A 277 -20.02 19.95 8.93
CA ASP A 277 -19.76 20.28 10.32
C ASP A 277 -19.16 19.10 11.08
N LEU A 278 -19.72 17.90 10.88
CA LEU A 278 -19.17 16.67 11.44
C LEU A 278 -17.72 16.45 10.98
N LEU A 279 -17.47 16.57 9.67
CA LEU A 279 -16.14 16.34 9.11
C LEU A 279 -15.11 17.38 9.61
N TRP A 280 -15.44 18.67 9.59
CA TRP A 280 -14.53 19.74 10.04
C TRP A 280 -14.11 19.63 11.49
N HIS A 281 -15.05 19.34 12.38
CA HIS A 281 -14.79 19.44 13.81
C HIS A 281 -14.25 18.14 14.42
N LYS A 282 -14.43 17.00 13.74
CA LYS A 282 -14.14 15.70 14.34
C LYS A 282 -13.21 14.80 13.54
N VAL A 283 -13.20 14.90 12.20
CA VAL A 283 -12.40 13.99 11.38
C VAL A 283 -10.95 14.48 11.29
N PRO A 284 -9.97 13.71 11.81
CA PRO A 284 -8.58 14.12 11.76
C PRO A 284 -7.97 13.98 10.36
N ALA A 285 -6.91 14.75 10.10
CA ALA A 285 -6.04 14.55 8.95
C ALA A 285 -5.49 13.12 8.91
N GLY A 286 -5.27 12.58 7.71
CA GLY A 286 -4.87 11.19 7.51
C GLY A 286 -6.01 10.17 7.63
N THR A 287 -7.25 10.60 7.89
CA THR A 287 -8.42 9.71 7.83
C THR A 287 -8.64 9.22 6.41
N MET A 288 -8.63 7.89 6.23
CA MET A 288 -8.86 7.27 4.93
C MET A 288 -10.30 7.40 4.47
N LEU A 289 -10.46 7.71 3.19
CA LEU A 289 -11.69 7.62 2.43
C LEU A 289 -11.53 6.50 1.39
N THR A 290 -12.41 5.50 1.50
CA THR A 290 -12.58 4.46 0.48
C THR A 290 -13.83 4.75 -0.34
N VAL A 291 -13.82 4.35 -1.61
CA VAL A 291 -14.89 4.64 -2.56
C VAL A 291 -15.32 3.34 -3.25
N ALA A 292 -16.62 3.09 -3.30
CA ALA A 292 -17.26 1.95 -3.96
C ALA A 292 -18.28 2.40 -5.00
#